data_AF-A0A1R3GQX7-F1
#
_entry.id   AF-A0A1R3GQX7-F1
#
_cell.length_a   1.000
_cell.length_b   1.000
_cell.length_c   1.000
_cell.angle_alpha   90.00
_cell.angle_beta   90.00
_cell.angle_gamma   90.00
#
_symmetry.space_group_name_H-M   'P 1'
#
loop_
_entity.id
_entity.type
_entity.pdbx_description
1 polymer ?
#
loop_
_entity_poly.entity_id
_entity_poly.type
_entity_poly.pdbx_seq_one_letter_code
_entity_poly.pdbx_strand_id
1 'polypeptide(L)'
;MNLQKPQSKTDSLNLTVYSPEDLRAFTDNFSENNLIGKTQFGQVYRGKIEETGKEPRSVTIKTWNDRAEHYMYHDDRKVLLEDFIPLIFDFGLMSGGIIGKKSLAKENTPMTPGYCDMYGCNSGFWTRWSDVYSYAVILIELIAKRIVDMEDYCRGCKFTDLWALESVKSGKLPLELVHPSLIEDQDYDASDALLLAELGMSCIEFYPRKRPKMKQIVKRLVELSIVKEQLLLF
;
A
#
# COMPACT_ATOMS: atom_id res chain seq x y z
N MET A 1 -46.32 -22.08 -16.29
CA MET A 1 -45.41 -22.08 -15.12
C MET A 1 -44.41 -20.95 -15.31
N ASN A 2 -44.50 -19.95 -14.45
CA ASN A 2 -43.65 -18.77 -14.43
C ASN A 2 -42.21 -19.15 -14.07
N LEU A 3 -41.24 -18.77 -14.91
CA LEU A 3 -39.86 -18.61 -14.49
C LEU A 3 -39.61 -17.12 -14.32
N GLN A 4 -39.75 -16.64 -13.08
CA GLN A 4 -39.32 -15.30 -12.70
C GLN A 4 -37.82 -15.18 -12.99
N LYS A 5 -37.44 -14.18 -13.79
CA LYS A 5 -36.06 -13.73 -13.88
C LYS A 5 -35.61 -13.29 -12.48
N PRO A 6 -34.41 -13.65 -12.02
CA PRO A 6 -33.90 -13.17 -10.75
C PRO A 6 -33.81 -11.65 -10.79
N GLN A 7 -34.54 -10.98 -9.89
CA GLN A 7 -34.37 -9.56 -9.61
C GLN A 7 -32.92 -9.33 -9.20
N SER A 8 -32.18 -8.59 -10.02
CA SER A 8 -30.88 -8.06 -9.64
C SER A 8 -31.12 -7.13 -8.45
N LYS A 9 -30.54 -7.50 -7.29
CA LYS A 9 -30.39 -6.59 -6.17
C LYS A 9 -29.79 -5.29 -6.70
N THR A 10 -30.48 -4.20 -6.43
CA THR A 10 -30.07 -2.82 -6.69
C THR A 10 -28.62 -2.59 -6.30
N ASP A 11 -27.78 -2.26 -7.29
CA ASP A 11 -26.41 -1.79 -7.08
C ASP A 11 -26.43 -0.46 -6.32
N SER A 12 -25.98 -0.49 -5.07
CA SER A 12 -25.91 0.67 -4.18
C SER A 12 -24.61 1.46 -4.39
N LEU A 13 -24.26 1.78 -5.64
CA LEU A 13 -23.02 2.50 -5.95
C LEU A 13 -23.32 3.74 -6.79
N ASN A 14 -23.21 4.90 -6.15
CA ASN A 14 -23.30 6.21 -6.80
C ASN A 14 -21.99 6.50 -7.57
N LEU A 15 -21.69 5.72 -8.61
CA LEU A 15 -20.54 5.97 -9.48
C LEU A 15 -20.91 7.04 -10.53
N THR A 16 -20.04 8.02 -10.69
CA THR A 16 -20.15 9.03 -11.76
C THR A 16 -19.20 8.67 -12.89
N VAL A 17 -19.67 8.74 -14.13
CA VAL A 17 -18.87 8.46 -15.34
C VAL A 17 -18.40 9.78 -15.92
N TYR A 18 -17.11 9.88 -16.23
CA TYR A 18 -16.47 11.05 -16.84
C TYR A 18 -15.91 10.69 -18.21
N SER A 19 -15.94 11.65 -19.14
CA SER A 19 -15.37 11.51 -20.49
C SER A 19 -13.85 11.73 -20.51
N PRO A 20 -13.13 11.28 -21.56
CA PRO A 20 -11.72 11.60 -21.74
C PRO A 20 -11.42 13.11 -21.75
N GLU A 21 -12.35 13.92 -22.27
CA GLU A 21 -12.26 15.38 -22.30
C GLU A 21 -12.35 15.96 -20.89
N ASP A 22 -13.24 15.44 -20.05
CA ASP A 22 -13.33 15.82 -18.63
C ASP A 22 -12.03 15.53 -17.91
N LEU A 23 -11.45 14.34 -18.11
CA LEU A 23 -10.18 13.96 -17.47
C LEU A 23 -9.01 14.86 -17.90
N ARG A 24 -8.97 15.27 -19.18
CA ARG A 24 -8.00 16.27 -19.66
C ARG A 24 -8.21 17.60 -18.99
N ALA A 25 -9.46 18.08 -18.90
CA ALA A 25 -9.76 19.35 -18.24
C ALA A 25 -9.34 19.32 -16.76
N PHE A 26 -9.65 18.24 -16.04
CA PHE A 26 -9.34 18.11 -14.62
C PHE A 26 -7.83 18.09 -14.33
N THR A 27 -7.01 17.63 -15.27
CA THR A 27 -5.57 17.41 -15.08
C THR A 27 -4.68 18.45 -15.77
N ASP A 28 -5.26 19.52 -16.33
CA ASP A 28 -4.55 20.46 -17.21
C ASP A 28 -3.86 19.73 -18.37
N ASN A 29 -4.66 18.97 -19.12
CA ASN A 29 -4.24 18.12 -20.25
C ASN A 29 -3.10 17.14 -19.88
N PHE A 30 -3.22 16.49 -18.71
CA PHE A 30 -2.20 15.58 -18.18
C PHE A 30 -0.81 16.21 -18.04
N SER A 31 -0.76 17.47 -17.61
CA SER A 31 0.47 18.23 -17.36
C SER A 31 1.43 17.47 -16.44
N GLU A 32 2.74 17.51 -16.75
CA GLU A 32 3.80 16.96 -15.90
C GLU A 32 3.83 17.61 -14.51
N ASN A 33 3.37 18.87 -14.38
CA ASN A 33 3.25 19.52 -13.07
C ASN A 33 2.19 18.86 -12.17
N ASN A 34 1.21 18.21 -12.78
CA ASN A 34 0.18 17.44 -12.10
C ASN A 34 0.54 15.96 -12.00
N LEU A 35 1.63 15.49 -12.63
CA LEU A 35 2.07 14.11 -12.50
C LEU A 35 2.50 13.84 -11.05
N ILE A 36 1.81 12.90 -10.44
CA ILE A 36 2.14 12.40 -9.11
C ILE A 36 3.25 11.37 -9.20
N GLY A 37 3.08 10.41 -10.12
CA GLY A 37 4.01 9.30 -10.29
C GLY A 37 3.53 8.34 -11.38
N LYS A 38 4.43 7.44 -11.77
CA LYS A 38 4.13 6.36 -12.70
C LYS A 38 3.94 5.07 -11.90
N THR A 39 3.04 4.24 -12.38
CA THR A 39 2.71 2.93 -11.80
C THR A 39 2.97 1.87 -12.86
N GLN A 40 2.93 0.60 -12.46
CA GLN A 40 3.06 -0.51 -13.40
C GLN A 40 1.94 -0.54 -14.47
N PHE A 41 0.80 0.10 -14.23
CA PHE A 41 -0.38 0.07 -15.12
C PHE A 41 -0.69 1.41 -15.80
N GLY A 42 0.19 2.40 -15.69
CA GLY A 42 -0.01 3.74 -16.25
C GLY A 42 0.42 4.83 -15.29
N GLN A 43 -0.16 6.02 -15.41
CA GLN A 43 0.32 7.22 -14.70
C GLN A 43 -0.77 7.78 -13.79
N VAL A 44 -0.36 8.48 -12.75
CA VAL A 44 -1.26 9.02 -11.73
C VAL A 44 -1.07 10.53 -11.68
N TYR A 45 -2.16 11.27 -11.77
CA TYR A 45 -2.18 12.73 -11.84
C TYR A 45 -3.05 13.32 -10.74
N ARG A 46 -2.66 14.51 -10.25
CA ARG A 46 -3.55 15.40 -9.51
C ARG A 46 -4.58 15.95 -10.49
N GLY A 47 -5.84 15.94 -10.10
CA GLY A 47 -6.91 16.58 -10.83
C GLY A 47 -7.77 17.45 -9.92
N LYS A 48 -8.49 18.39 -10.52
CA LYS A 48 -9.51 19.18 -9.85
C LYS A 48 -10.81 19.11 -10.65
N ILE A 49 -11.88 18.77 -9.97
CA ILE A 49 -13.23 18.83 -10.52
C ILE A 49 -13.87 20.13 -10.05
N GLU A 50 -14.17 21.01 -11.00
CA GLU A 50 -14.85 22.27 -10.75
C GLU A 50 -16.28 22.17 -11.28
N GLU A 51 -17.26 22.19 -10.38
CA GLU A 51 -18.67 22.21 -10.72
C GLU A 51 -19.26 23.57 -10.36
N THR A 52 -20.05 24.15 -11.26
CA THR A 52 -20.66 25.47 -11.03
C THR A 52 -21.49 25.47 -9.75
N GLY A 53 -21.15 26.35 -8.81
CA GLY A 53 -21.84 26.48 -7.53
C GLY A 53 -21.42 25.47 -6.45
N LYS A 54 -20.32 24.73 -6.66
CA LYS A 54 -19.72 23.86 -5.64
C LYS A 54 -18.24 24.19 -5.45
N GLU A 55 -17.74 23.87 -4.27
CA GLU A 55 -16.31 23.96 -3.99
C GLU A 55 -15.52 22.99 -4.87
N PRO A 56 -14.34 23.40 -5.38
CA PRO A 56 -13.46 22.54 -6.16
C PRO A 56 -13.10 21.27 -5.39
N ARG A 57 -13.19 20.13 -6.06
CA ARG A 57 -12.85 18.83 -5.47
C ARG A 57 -11.52 18.34 -6.02
N SER A 58 -10.53 18.19 -5.15
CA SER A 58 -9.29 17.50 -5.48
C SER A 58 -9.56 16.01 -5.71
N VAL A 59 -9.00 15.47 -6.80
CA VAL A 59 -9.12 14.07 -7.18
C VAL A 59 -7.78 13.52 -7.66
N THR A 60 -7.64 12.21 -7.61
CA THR A 60 -6.51 11.49 -8.21
C THR A 60 -7.00 10.76 -9.45
N ILE A 61 -6.39 11.05 -10.59
CA ILE A 61 -6.76 10.46 -11.88
C ILE A 61 -5.65 9.50 -12.29
N LYS A 62 -5.98 8.20 -12.38
CA LYS A 62 -5.09 7.17 -12.88
C LYS A 62 -5.42 6.87 -14.34
N THR A 63 -4.46 7.06 -15.22
CA THR A 63 -4.55 6.62 -16.62
C THR A 63 -4.15 5.15 -16.70
N TRP A 64 -4.84 4.39 -17.54
CA TRP A 64 -4.50 2.99 -17.83
C TRP A 64 -3.75 2.91 -19.15
N ASN A 65 -2.64 2.16 -19.19
CA ASN A 65 -1.87 1.93 -20.42
C ASN A 65 -1.92 0.46 -20.83
N ASP A 66 -2.71 0.14 -21.86
CA ASP A 66 -2.88 -1.22 -22.38
C ASP A 66 -1.63 -1.78 -23.10
N ARG A 67 -0.62 -0.95 -23.41
CA ARG A 67 0.62 -1.36 -24.10
C ARG A 67 1.79 -1.63 -23.15
N ALA A 68 1.52 -2.08 -21.92
CA ALA A 68 2.57 -2.66 -21.08
C ALA A 68 2.97 -4.05 -21.61
N GLU A 69 3.47 -4.12 -22.86
CA GLU A 69 4.01 -5.35 -23.45
C GLU A 69 5.26 -5.85 -22.69
N HIS A 70 5.82 -4.99 -21.85
CA HIS A 70 6.72 -5.36 -20.77
C HIS A 70 6.22 -4.65 -19.52
N TYR A 71 5.95 -5.38 -18.44
CA TYR A 71 5.81 -4.79 -17.11
C TYR A 71 7.14 -4.10 -16.77
N MET A 72 7.28 -2.83 -17.13
CA MET A 72 8.45 -2.06 -16.77
C MET A 72 8.33 -1.76 -15.29
N TYR A 73 9.30 -2.23 -14.51
CA TYR A 73 9.46 -1.83 -13.11
C TYR A 73 9.81 -0.34 -13.08
N HIS A 74 8.79 0.50 -12.98
CA HIS A 74 9.00 1.87 -12.56
C HIS A 74 9.17 1.86 -11.06
N ASP A 75 10.41 2.03 -10.63
CA ASP A 75 10.78 2.21 -9.25
C ASP A 75 10.41 3.63 -8.76
N ASP A 76 9.15 4.00 -8.95
CA ASP A 76 8.61 5.29 -8.55
C ASP A 76 8.18 5.21 -7.08
N ARG A 77 9.13 4.84 -6.19
CA ARG A 77 9.03 4.88 -4.71
C ARG A 77 8.92 6.29 -4.15
N LYS A 78 8.53 7.27 -4.98
CA LYS A 78 8.17 8.63 -4.57
C LYS A 78 6.86 8.54 -3.81
N VAL A 79 6.99 8.34 -2.49
CA VAL A 79 5.86 8.23 -1.59
C VAL A 79 4.97 9.46 -1.77
N LEU A 80 3.73 9.14 -2.13
CA LEU A 80 2.59 10.03 -2.11
C LEU A 80 2.30 10.47 -0.67
N LEU A 81 3.02 11.50 -0.23
CA LEU A 81 2.76 12.22 1.01
C LEU A 81 2.13 13.56 0.64
N GLU A 82 0.84 13.69 0.88
CA GLU A 82 0.21 15.01 1.00
C GLU A 82 0.14 15.30 2.50
N ASP A 83 0.84 16.33 2.98
CA ASP A 83 0.94 16.67 4.40
C ASP A 83 1.35 15.50 5.32
N PHE A 84 2.31 14.67 4.87
CA PHE A 84 2.75 13.45 5.56
C PHE A 84 1.68 12.35 5.71
N ILE A 85 0.54 12.49 5.03
CA ILE A 85 -0.51 11.46 4.99
C ILE A 85 -0.21 10.50 3.83
N PRO A 86 0.05 9.20 4.10
CA PRO A 86 0.30 8.24 3.05
C PRO A 86 -0.99 7.93 2.27
N LEU A 87 -0.96 8.10 0.96
CA LEU A 87 -2.07 7.71 0.08
C LEU A 87 -1.80 6.33 -0.54
N ILE A 88 -2.77 5.43 -0.47
CA ILE A 88 -2.76 4.14 -1.19
C ILE A 88 -3.47 4.35 -2.53
N PHE A 89 -2.77 4.15 -3.65
CA PHE A 89 -3.25 4.64 -4.95
C PHE A 89 -3.08 3.68 -6.14
N ASP A 90 -2.61 2.45 -5.93
CA ASP A 90 -2.53 1.44 -6.98
C ASP A 90 -3.35 0.19 -6.64
N PHE A 91 -4.60 0.20 -7.09
CA PHE A 91 -5.53 -0.92 -6.97
C PHE A 91 -5.54 -1.84 -8.20
N GLY A 92 -4.55 -1.74 -9.10
CA GLY A 92 -4.54 -2.49 -10.37
C GLY A 92 -4.49 -4.01 -10.23
N LEU A 93 -4.20 -4.52 -9.02
CA LEU A 93 -4.26 -5.93 -8.65
C LEU A 93 -5.48 -6.30 -7.80
N MET A 94 -6.37 -5.34 -7.47
CA MET A 94 -7.60 -5.63 -6.75
C MET A 94 -8.49 -6.52 -7.61
N SER A 95 -8.88 -7.67 -7.05
CA SER A 95 -9.80 -8.59 -7.68
C SER A 95 -10.93 -8.96 -6.73
N GLY A 96 -12.13 -9.12 -7.30
CA GLY A 96 -13.31 -9.52 -6.56
C GLY A 96 -14.03 -8.39 -5.79
N GLY A 97 -15.10 -8.76 -5.09
CA GLY A 97 -15.90 -7.83 -4.30
C GLY A 97 -16.76 -6.94 -5.20
N ILE A 98 -16.63 -5.62 -5.06
CA ILE A 98 -17.37 -4.63 -5.85
C ILE A 98 -16.98 -4.67 -7.34
N ILE A 99 -15.75 -5.12 -7.65
CA ILE A 99 -15.18 -5.09 -9.00
C ILE A 99 -15.52 -6.35 -9.80
N GLY A 100 -16.11 -7.37 -9.16
CA GLY A 100 -16.58 -8.59 -9.83
C GLY A 100 -16.34 -9.88 -9.05
N LYS A 101 -16.27 -11.01 -9.76
CA LYS A 101 -15.92 -12.29 -9.13
C LYS A 101 -14.47 -12.26 -8.65
N LYS A 102 -14.21 -12.83 -7.47
CA LYS A 102 -12.83 -13.06 -7.00
C LYS A 102 -12.12 -13.94 -8.02
N SER A 103 -11.12 -13.38 -8.68
CA SER A 103 -10.15 -14.14 -9.45
C SER A 103 -9.00 -14.42 -8.50
N LEU A 104 -8.69 -15.68 -8.25
CA LEU A 104 -7.35 -16.01 -7.74
C LEU A 104 -6.35 -15.53 -8.80
N ALA A 105 -5.25 -14.93 -8.35
CA ALA A 105 -4.33 -14.19 -9.20
C ALA A 105 -3.91 -14.99 -10.44
N LYS A 106 -3.69 -14.29 -11.55
CA LYS A 106 -3.18 -14.88 -12.79
C LYS A 106 -1.73 -15.34 -12.55
N GLU A 107 -1.31 -16.45 -13.17
CA GLU A 107 0.05 -16.99 -13.05
C GLU A 107 1.16 -15.97 -13.37
N ASN A 108 0.86 -14.93 -14.15
CA ASN A 108 1.77 -13.84 -14.52
C ASN A 108 1.40 -12.50 -13.85
N THR A 109 1.04 -12.52 -12.57
CA THR A 109 0.72 -11.27 -11.85
C THR A 109 2.03 -10.52 -11.55
N PRO A 110 2.24 -9.32 -12.11
CA PRO A 110 3.42 -8.51 -11.78
C PRO A 110 3.38 -8.14 -10.28
N MET A 111 4.55 -8.15 -9.65
CA MET A 111 4.68 -7.91 -8.22
C MET A 111 5.88 -7.05 -7.93
N THR A 112 5.80 -6.19 -6.91
CA THR A 112 6.94 -5.39 -6.45
C THR A 112 7.88 -6.24 -5.59
N PRO A 113 9.13 -6.51 -6.02
CA PRO A 113 10.10 -7.27 -5.23
C PRO A 113 10.30 -6.63 -3.84
N GLY A 114 10.54 -7.46 -2.83
CA GLY A 114 10.71 -7.01 -1.43
C GLY A 114 9.42 -6.81 -0.63
N TYR A 115 8.27 -6.58 -1.29
CA TYR A 115 6.96 -6.45 -0.61
C TYR A 115 6.08 -7.69 -0.74
N CYS A 116 6.53 -8.67 -1.51
CA CYS A 116 5.79 -9.87 -1.82
C CYS A 116 5.70 -10.81 -0.61
N ASP A 117 4.48 -11.26 -0.27
CA ASP A 117 4.28 -12.29 0.73
C ASP A 117 5.00 -13.58 0.35
N MET A 118 6.02 -13.98 1.12
CA MET A 118 6.78 -15.21 0.90
C MET A 118 5.89 -16.46 0.79
N TYR A 119 4.83 -16.55 1.60
CA TYR A 119 3.90 -17.66 1.52
C TYR A 119 3.06 -17.60 0.24
N GLY A 120 2.63 -16.39 -0.14
CA GLY A 120 1.94 -16.13 -1.40
C GLY A 120 2.79 -16.55 -2.60
N CYS A 121 4.05 -16.13 -2.65
CA CYS A 121 5.01 -16.54 -3.68
C CYS A 121 5.19 -18.06 -3.74
N ASN A 122 5.34 -18.72 -2.59
CA ASN A 122 5.58 -20.16 -2.53
C ASN A 122 4.33 -21.00 -2.85
N SER A 123 3.14 -20.51 -2.51
CA SER A 123 1.89 -21.26 -2.63
C SER A 123 1.07 -20.90 -3.87
N GLY A 124 1.34 -19.75 -4.49
CA GLY A 124 0.51 -19.16 -5.55
C GLY A 124 -0.80 -18.54 -5.03
N PHE A 125 -1.07 -18.58 -3.72
CA PHE A 125 -2.32 -18.10 -3.14
C PHE A 125 -2.15 -16.74 -2.46
N TRP A 126 -2.69 -15.72 -3.12
CA TRP A 126 -2.77 -14.36 -2.60
C TRP A 126 -4.04 -14.18 -1.79
N THR A 127 -3.89 -13.66 -0.57
CA THR A 127 -5.02 -13.48 0.34
C THR A 127 -4.90 -12.14 1.04
N ARG A 128 -5.93 -11.78 1.81
CA ARG A 128 -5.86 -10.63 2.74
C ARG A 128 -4.65 -10.62 3.68
N TRP A 129 -4.01 -11.77 3.89
CA TRP A 129 -2.81 -11.89 4.71
C TRP A 129 -1.56 -11.47 3.97
N SER A 130 -1.59 -11.51 2.64
CA SER A 130 -0.52 -10.98 1.79
C SER A 130 -0.49 -9.47 1.89
N ASP A 131 -1.65 -8.80 1.95
CA ASP A 131 -1.72 -7.36 2.25
C ASP A 131 -1.13 -7.01 3.62
N VAL A 132 -1.40 -7.84 4.65
CA VAL A 132 -0.79 -7.68 5.99
C VAL A 132 0.73 -7.78 5.93
N TYR A 133 1.25 -8.71 5.14
CA TYR A 133 2.69 -8.90 4.95
C TYR A 133 3.30 -7.67 4.27
N SER A 134 2.75 -7.23 3.13
CA SER A 134 3.27 -6.08 2.38
C SER A 134 3.21 -4.79 3.20
N TYR A 135 2.14 -4.57 3.98
CA TYR A 135 2.04 -3.47 4.93
C TYR A 135 3.17 -3.50 5.98
N ALA A 136 3.50 -4.68 6.47
CA ALA A 136 4.52 -4.83 7.50
C ALA A 136 5.93 -4.57 6.99
N VAL A 137 6.22 -4.91 5.72
CA VAL A 137 7.48 -4.51 5.09
C VAL A 137 7.61 -2.99 5.14
N ILE A 138 6.60 -2.24 4.70
CA ILE A 138 6.61 -0.76 4.77
C ILE A 138 6.83 -0.29 6.21
N LEU A 139 6.14 -0.88 7.18
CA LEU A 139 6.30 -0.50 8.58
C LEU A 139 7.74 -0.71 9.07
N ILE A 140 8.37 -1.83 8.71
CA ILE A 140 9.75 -2.13 9.07
C ILE A 140 10.71 -1.18 8.34
N GLU A 141 10.47 -0.88 7.06
CA GLU A 141 11.28 0.09 6.30
C GLU A 141 11.27 1.48 6.95
N LEU A 142 10.12 1.91 7.46
CA LEU A 142 9.98 3.19 8.16
C LEU A 142 10.80 3.23 9.46
N ILE A 143 10.65 2.22 10.33
CA ILE A 143 11.37 2.21 11.62
C ILE A 143 12.87 1.92 11.44
N ALA A 144 13.25 1.15 10.43
CA ALA A 144 14.65 0.81 10.16
C ALA A 144 15.35 1.83 9.25
N LYS A 145 14.59 2.79 8.67
CA LYS A 145 15.03 3.72 7.61
C LYS A 145 15.84 2.98 6.52
N ARG A 146 15.36 1.79 6.16
CA ARG A 146 16.02 0.86 5.26
C ARG A 146 15.10 0.60 4.10
N ILE A 147 15.57 0.90 2.90
CA ILE A 147 14.91 0.55 1.65
C ILE A 147 15.99 -0.12 0.78
N VAL A 148 15.61 -1.21 0.10
CA VAL A 148 16.53 -1.99 -0.75
C VAL A 148 15.95 -2.03 -2.14
N ASP A 149 16.69 -1.52 -3.10
CA ASP A 149 16.29 -1.56 -4.49
C ASP A 149 16.81 -2.79 -5.23
N MET A 150 16.46 -2.91 -6.51
CA MET A 150 16.90 -4.05 -7.32
C MET A 150 18.41 -4.04 -7.57
N GLU A 151 19.05 -2.86 -7.62
CA GLU A 151 20.49 -2.73 -7.78
C GLU A 151 21.22 -3.21 -6.52
N ASP A 152 20.75 -2.79 -5.35
CA ASP A 152 21.22 -3.26 -4.04
C ASP A 152 21.07 -4.78 -3.92
N TYR A 153 19.90 -5.30 -4.30
CA TYR A 153 19.63 -6.74 -4.28
C TYR A 153 20.59 -7.50 -5.20
N CYS A 154 20.86 -6.99 -6.40
CA CYS A 154 21.83 -7.58 -7.33
C CYS A 154 23.26 -7.54 -6.78
N ARG A 155 23.58 -6.59 -5.90
CA ARG A 155 24.85 -6.53 -5.14
C ARG A 155 24.87 -7.44 -3.92
N GLY A 156 23.82 -8.22 -3.69
CA GLY A 156 23.71 -9.19 -2.59
C GLY A 156 23.05 -8.66 -1.33
N CYS A 157 22.47 -7.45 -1.35
CA CYS A 157 21.68 -6.97 -0.23
C CYS A 157 20.38 -7.76 -0.10
N LYS A 158 19.96 -8.04 1.13
CA LYS A 158 18.67 -8.68 1.41
C LYS A 158 17.59 -7.61 1.49
N PHE A 159 16.43 -7.89 0.92
CA PHE A 159 15.22 -7.10 1.15
C PHE A 159 14.91 -6.98 2.64
N THR A 160 14.19 -5.92 3.00
CA THR A 160 13.97 -5.51 4.39
C THR A 160 13.34 -6.61 5.24
N ASP A 161 12.38 -7.36 4.69
CA ASP A 161 11.71 -8.47 5.37
C ASP A 161 12.69 -9.61 5.73
N LEU A 162 13.50 -10.06 4.77
CA LEU A 162 14.50 -11.10 4.98
C LEU A 162 15.59 -10.66 5.95
N TRP A 163 16.08 -9.43 5.81
CA TRP A 163 17.06 -8.84 6.72
C TRP A 163 16.52 -8.79 8.16
N ALA A 164 15.27 -8.37 8.37
CA ALA A 164 14.66 -8.29 9.69
C ALA A 164 14.49 -9.67 10.32
N LEU A 165 13.99 -10.65 9.54
CA LEU A 165 13.86 -12.04 9.99
C LEU A 165 15.20 -12.65 10.41
N GLU A 166 16.24 -12.45 9.61
CA GLU A 166 17.57 -12.96 9.94
C GLU A 166 18.21 -12.25 11.13
N SER A 167 18.03 -10.93 11.23
CA SER A 167 18.49 -10.14 12.36
C SER A 167 17.93 -10.69 13.67
N VAL A 168 16.61 -10.90 13.74
CA VAL A 168 15.96 -11.47 14.93
C VAL A 168 16.37 -12.93 15.16
N LYS A 169 16.48 -13.74 14.09
CA LYS A 169 16.99 -15.14 14.20
C LYS A 169 18.42 -15.21 14.72
N SER A 170 19.25 -14.19 14.46
CA SER A 170 20.63 -14.10 14.95
C SER A 170 20.74 -13.66 16.41
N GLY A 171 19.60 -13.40 17.08
CA GLY A 171 19.54 -13.06 18.50
C GLY A 171 19.29 -11.58 18.79
N LYS A 172 19.14 -10.73 17.76
CA LYS A 172 18.75 -9.33 17.97
C LYS A 172 17.31 -9.25 18.46
N LEU A 173 17.07 -8.31 19.37
CA LEU A 173 15.72 -7.93 19.78
C LEU A 173 15.05 -7.12 18.66
N PRO A 174 13.70 -7.17 18.53
CA PRO A 174 12.99 -6.35 17.55
C PRO A 174 13.31 -4.86 17.63
N LEU A 175 13.50 -4.32 18.85
CA LEU A 175 13.86 -2.91 19.05
C LEU A 175 15.20 -2.53 18.38
N GLU A 176 16.12 -3.47 18.24
CA GLU A 176 17.42 -3.24 17.57
C GLU A 176 17.29 -3.12 16.04
N LEU A 177 16.10 -3.31 15.49
CA LEU A 177 15.80 -2.99 14.09
C LEU A 177 15.54 -1.50 13.87
N VAL A 178 15.23 -0.75 14.94
CA VAL A 178 14.90 0.68 14.87
C VAL A 178 16.17 1.48 14.59
N HIS A 179 16.10 2.36 13.60
CA HIS A 179 17.24 3.15 13.18
C HIS A 179 17.66 4.15 14.27
N PRO A 180 18.96 4.27 14.61
CA PRO A 180 19.42 5.13 15.69
C PRO A 180 19.01 6.61 15.54
N SER A 181 18.94 7.13 14.32
CA SER A 181 18.53 8.53 14.10
C SER A 181 17.06 8.83 14.42
N LEU A 182 16.21 7.81 14.65
CA LEU A 182 14.87 8.03 15.17
C LEU A 182 14.88 8.28 16.68
N ILE A 183 15.88 7.75 17.39
CA ILE A 183 16.01 7.89 18.85
C ILE A 183 16.34 9.34 19.25
N GLU A 184 16.94 10.09 18.33
CA GLU A 184 17.29 11.50 18.51
C GLU A 184 16.09 12.45 18.30
N ASP A 185 14.95 11.93 17.84
CA ASP A 185 13.73 12.72 17.61
C ASP A 185 13.04 13.06 18.94
N GLN A 186 12.51 14.27 19.05
CA GLN A 186 11.81 14.74 20.25
C GLN A 186 10.51 13.96 20.53
N ASP A 187 9.88 13.43 19.48
CA ASP A 187 8.61 12.71 19.56
C ASP A 187 8.84 11.19 19.70
N TYR A 188 10.09 10.75 19.87
CA TYR A 188 10.43 9.34 20.02
C TYR A 188 10.04 8.79 21.39
N ASP A 189 9.22 7.74 21.40
CA ASP A 189 8.97 6.89 22.56
C ASP A 189 9.48 5.46 22.32
N ALA A 190 10.27 4.95 23.27
CA ALA A 190 10.88 3.62 23.16
C ALA A 190 9.85 2.47 23.21
N SER A 191 8.72 2.67 23.89
CA SER A 191 7.65 1.68 23.97
C SER A 191 6.88 1.62 22.66
N ASP A 192 6.62 2.77 22.04
CA ASP A 192 6.05 2.88 20.70
C ASP A 192 6.95 2.22 19.66
N ALA A 193 8.26 2.49 19.72
CA ALA A 193 9.24 1.89 18.84
C ALA A 193 9.28 0.35 18.97
N LEU A 194 9.27 -0.16 20.20
CA LEU A 194 9.20 -1.60 20.47
C LEU A 194 7.89 -2.20 19.92
N LEU A 195 6.76 -1.54 20.18
CA LEU A 195 5.45 -1.99 19.70
C LEU A 195 5.43 -2.09 18.17
N LEU A 196 5.92 -1.05 17.47
CA LEU A 196 6.00 -1.03 16.01
C LEU A 196 6.90 -2.14 15.48
N ALA A 197 8.06 -2.34 16.08
CA ALA A 197 9.00 -3.40 15.68
C ALA A 197 8.39 -4.80 15.86
N GLU A 198 7.82 -5.09 17.03
CA GLU A 198 7.15 -6.37 17.29
C GLU A 198 5.94 -6.59 16.36
N LEU A 199 5.16 -5.53 16.12
CA LEU A 199 4.01 -5.58 15.23
C LEU A 199 4.45 -5.89 13.80
N GLY A 200 5.48 -5.21 13.29
CA GLY A 200 6.08 -5.48 11.99
C GLY A 200 6.53 -6.95 11.87
N MET A 201 7.31 -7.43 12.85
CA MET A 201 7.79 -8.82 12.89
C MET A 201 6.66 -9.84 12.91
N SER A 202 5.59 -9.58 13.68
CA SER A 202 4.43 -10.48 13.75
C SER A 202 3.64 -10.56 12.43
N CYS A 203 3.68 -9.49 11.63
CA CYS A 203 2.95 -9.41 10.37
C CYS A 203 3.72 -10.04 9.19
N ILE A 204 5.05 -10.08 9.24
CA ILE A 204 5.89 -10.82 8.27
C ILE A 204 6.10 -12.30 8.64
N GLU A 205 5.36 -12.83 9.62
CA GLU A 205 5.35 -14.25 9.95
C GLU A 205 5.02 -15.10 8.70
N PHE A 206 5.79 -16.16 8.49
CA PHE A 206 5.67 -16.97 7.27
C PHE A 206 4.27 -17.56 7.12
N TYR A 207 3.67 -18.09 8.19
CA TYR A 207 2.34 -18.71 8.10
C TYR A 207 1.21 -17.67 8.20
N PRO A 208 0.35 -17.50 7.18
CA PRO A 208 -0.68 -16.45 7.15
C PRO A 208 -1.60 -16.42 8.36
N ARG A 209 -1.96 -17.59 8.92
CA ARG A 209 -2.89 -17.70 10.05
C ARG A 209 -2.31 -17.23 11.39
N LYS A 210 -0.98 -17.10 11.48
CA LYS A 210 -0.29 -16.61 12.68
C LYS A 210 -0.14 -15.08 12.68
N ARG A 211 -0.36 -14.43 11.53
CA ARG A 211 -0.34 -12.97 11.41
C ARG A 211 -1.55 -12.35 12.11
N PRO A 212 -1.43 -11.12 12.66
CA PRO A 212 -2.58 -10.39 13.18
C PRO A 212 -3.47 -9.89 12.04
N LYS A 213 -4.77 -9.76 12.29
CA LYS A 213 -5.70 -9.15 11.32
C LYS A 213 -5.44 -7.64 11.26
N MET A 214 -5.66 -6.99 10.11
CA MET A 214 -5.58 -5.52 9.97
C MET A 214 -6.34 -4.76 11.07
N LYS A 215 -7.52 -5.22 11.49
CA LYS A 215 -8.25 -4.59 12.61
C LYS A 215 -7.50 -4.62 13.95
N GLN A 216 -6.71 -5.66 14.20
CA GLN A 216 -5.87 -5.80 15.39
C GLN A 216 -4.62 -4.93 15.26
N ILE A 217 -4.04 -4.86 14.05
CA ILE A 217 -2.93 -3.97 13.73
C ILE A 217 -3.33 -2.52 14.00
N VAL A 218 -4.44 -2.05 13.42
CA VAL A 218 -4.97 -0.70 13.65
C VAL A 218 -5.21 -0.45 15.14
N LYS A 219 -5.81 -1.41 15.87
CA LYS A 219 -6.01 -1.29 17.32
C LYS A 219 -4.69 -1.03 18.06
N ARG A 220 -3.62 -1.72 17.69
CA ARG A 220 -2.29 -1.54 18.31
C ARG A 220 -1.66 -0.20 17.91
N LEU A 221 -1.85 0.26 16.68
CA LEU A 221 -1.32 1.55 16.22
C LEU A 221 -2.01 2.73 16.90
N VAL A 222 -3.32 2.68 17.14
CA VAL A 222 -4.02 3.73 17.91
C VAL A 222 -3.66 3.70 19.40
N GLU A 223 -2.97 2.66 19.87
CA GLU A 223 -2.48 2.57 21.24
C GLU A 223 -1.13 3.28 21.44
N LEU A 224 -0.45 3.68 20.35
CA LEU A 224 0.81 4.44 20.40
C LEU A 224 0.63 5.75 21.16
N SER A 225 1.62 6.12 21.97
CA SER A 225 1.61 7.35 22.76
C SER A 225 1.45 8.58 21.87
N ILE A 226 2.24 8.69 20.81
CA ILE A 226 2.21 9.83 19.88
C ILE A 226 0.85 9.97 19.18
N VAL A 227 0.21 8.85 18.84
CA VAL A 227 -1.11 8.86 18.19
C VAL A 227 -2.19 9.29 19.17
N LYS A 228 -2.12 8.82 20.41
CA LYS A 228 -3.06 9.25 21.47
C LYS A 228 -2.93 10.73 21.76
N GLU A 229 -1.71 11.26 21.82
CA GLU A 229 -1.48 12.69 22.04
C GLU A 229 -2.06 13.55 20.91
N GLN A 230 -1.89 13.13 19.66
CA GLN A 230 -2.47 13.82 18.51
C GLN A 230 -3.99 13.69 18.41
N LEU A 231 -4.57 12.55 18.79
CA LEU A 231 -6.03 12.35 18.83
C LEU A 231 -6.73 13.12 19.96
N LEU A 232 -6.00 13.53 21.01
CA LEU A 232 -6.51 14.39 22.08
C LEU A 232 -6.51 15.89 21.71
N LEU A 233 -5.92 16.25 20.56
CA LEU A 233 -5.89 17.61 20.03
C LEU A 233 -7.05 17.93 19.07
N PHE A 234 -7.98 16.99 18.87
CA PHE A 234 -9.24 17.13 18.12
C PHE A 234 -10.45 16.82 19.01
#